data_AF-A0AAW2LJL3-F1
#
_entry.id   AF-A0AAW2LJL3-F1
#
_cell.length_a   1.000
_cell.length_b   1.000
_cell.length_c   1.000
_cell.angle_alpha   90.00
_cell.angle_beta   90.00
_cell.angle_gamma   90.00
#
_symmetry.space_group_name_H-M   'P 1'
#
loop_
_entity.id
_entity.type
_entity.pdbx_description
1 polymer ?
#
loop_
_entity_poly.entity_id
_entity_poly.type
_entity_poly.pdbx_seq_one_letter_code
_entity_poly.pdbx_strand_id
1 'polypeptide(L)'
;MLVEEKRARLQGEKPVSSVPVCSSTVLPSMNAWKEKHKSSTMVGFDERLEIVMDELTGHKCDLQILPIVGMGGIGKTILARNVFDNPYIVHHFDKRVWLTISQESRYLIVMDDVRSIDVWDDLKRLFPNNKNGSRIMVTTRLSNVAVSLGSRSPYMMEFLDESTSWNLFCEKVFSRQGCPFPELEKIGKYITKYCRGLPLAIVAIGGLLANSKMTREDWEFVAENVSSYAN
;
A
#
# COMPACT_ATOMS: atom_id res chain seq x y z
N MET A 1 -11.63 -36.96 -45.76
CA MET A 1 -10.70 -37.94 -45.15
C MET A 1 -9.35 -37.26 -45.05
N LEU A 2 -8.75 -37.33 -43.87
CA LEU A 2 -7.92 -36.30 -43.24
C LEU A 2 -6.56 -36.01 -43.91
N VAL A 3 -6.20 -34.72 -43.80
CA VAL A 3 -4.92 -34.10 -44.16
C VAL A 3 -3.89 -34.32 -43.04
N GLU A 4 -2.64 -34.32 -43.49
CA GLU A 4 -1.35 -34.61 -42.88
C GLU A 4 -0.97 -33.91 -41.56
N GLU A 5 -0.18 -34.67 -40.79
CA GLU A 5 1.08 -34.36 -40.09
C GLU A 5 1.25 -33.18 -39.10
N LYS A 6 1.65 -33.62 -37.87
CA LYS A 6 2.79 -33.15 -37.04
C LYS A 6 2.74 -31.77 -36.36
N ARG A 7 2.72 -31.79 -35.02
CA ARG A 7 3.91 -31.46 -34.21
C ARG A 7 3.79 -31.90 -32.74
N ALA A 8 4.72 -32.73 -32.32
CA ALA A 8 5.04 -32.99 -30.91
C ALA A 8 5.88 -31.84 -30.33
N ARG A 9 5.61 -31.48 -29.06
CA ARG A 9 6.57 -31.24 -27.96
C ARG A 9 5.82 -30.74 -26.74
N LEU A 10 5.38 -31.68 -25.91
CA LEU A 10 5.12 -31.47 -24.48
C LEU A 10 6.48 -31.33 -23.79
N GLN A 11 6.78 -30.17 -23.23
CA GLN A 11 7.75 -29.99 -22.16
C GLN A 11 7.62 -28.56 -21.61
N GLY A 12 7.27 -28.44 -20.33
CA GLY A 12 7.51 -27.23 -19.55
C GLY A 12 6.31 -26.55 -18.91
N GLU A 13 5.33 -27.29 -18.36
CA GLU A 13 4.55 -26.71 -17.26
C GLU A 13 5.50 -26.51 -16.07
N LYS A 14 5.90 -25.25 -15.84
CA LYS A 14 6.62 -24.87 -14.62
C LYS A 14 5.71 -25.16 -13.42
N PRO A 15 6.23 -25.74 -12.33
CA PRO A 15 5.43 -25.92 -11.13
C PRO A 15 4.98 -24.54 -10.64
N VAL A 16 3.70 -24.44 -10.31
CA VAL A 16 3.11 -23.30 -9.61
C VAL A 16 4.03 -22.97 -8.44
N SER A 17 4.52 -21.72 -8.43
CA SER A 17 5.36 -21.20 -7.36
C SER A 17 4.70 -21.49 -6.01
N SER A 18 5.44 -22.15 -5.13
CA SER A 18 5.10 -22.40 -3.75
C SER A 18 4.36 -21.21 -3.14
N VAL A 19 3.15 -21.46 -2.63
CA VAL A 19 2.47 -20.60 -1.66
C VAL A 19 3.50 -20.18 -0.62
N PRO A 20 3.57 -18.91 -0.18
CA PRO A 20 4.44 -18.55 0.92
C PRO A 20 4.02 -19.39 2.12
N VAL A 21 4.88 -20.32 2.54
CA VAL A 21 4.81 -20.88 3.88
C VAL A 21 4.85 -19.68 4.80
N CYS A 22 3.88 -19.58 5.71
CA CYS A 22 3.85 -18.51 6.71
C CYS A 22 5.24 -18.42 7.32
N SER A 23 5.97 -17.34 7.02
CA SER A 23 7.30 -17.12 7.57
C SER A 23 7.09 -16.94 9.06
N SER A 24 7.29 -18.02 9.81
CA SER A 24 7.36 -17.96 11.26
C SER A 24 8.63 -17.17 11.58
N THR A 25 8.53 -15.84 11.59
CA THR A 25 9.26 -15.09 12.60
C THR A 25 8.90 -15.82 13.90
N VAL A 26 9.89 -16.44 14.54
CA VAL A 26 9.69 -17.20 15.77
C VAL A 26 9.32 -16.19 16.84
N LEU A 27 8.06 -15.77 16.83
CA LEU A 27 7.49 -14.99 17.90
C LEU A 27 7.57 -15.88 19.13
N PRO A 28 7.97 -15.33 20.28
CA PRO A 28 7.91 -16.07 21.53
C PRO A 28 6.51 -16.67 21.65
N SER A 29 6.42 -17.95 22.01
CA SER A 29 5.12 -18.56 22.27
C SER A 29 4.32 -17.65 23.21
N MET A 30 2.99 -17.63 23.07
CA MET A 30 2.15 -16.81 23.94
C MET A 30 2.48 -17.07 25.43
N ASN A 31 2.87 -18.30 25.77
CA ASN A 31 3.37 -18.67 27.10
C ASN A 31 4.67 -17.94 27.49
N ALA A 32 5.67 -17.84 26.60
CA ALA A 32 6.89 -17.08 26.85
C ALA A 32 6.63 -15.56 26.95
N TRP A 33 5.65 -15.03 26.19
CA TRP A 33 5.25 -13.63 26.32
C TRP A 33 4.56 -13.35 27.66
N LYS A 34 3.69 -14.28 28.11
CA LYS A 34 2.99 -14.25 29.41
C LYS A 34 3.95 -14.20 30.60
N GLU A 35 4.99 -15.05 30.59
CA GLU A 35 5.98 -15.10 31.68
C GLU A 35 6.73 -13.76 31.84
N LYS A 36 6.92 -13.05 30.74
CA LYS A 36 7.70 -11.81 30.69
C LYS A 36 6.91 -10.55 31.09
N HIS A 37 5.57 -10.56 31.04
CA HIS A 37 4.74 -9.34 31.19
C HIS A 37 3.66 -9.42 32.29
N LYS A 38 3.95 -10.12 33.40
CA LYS A 38 3.06 -10.10 34.58
C LYS A 38 2.98 -8.70 35.21
N SER A 39 1.90 -7.96 34.94
CA SER A 39 1.43 -6.86 35.78
C SER A 39 -0.08 -6.66 35.64
N SER A 40 -0.73 -6.42 36.79
CA SER A 40 -2.18 -6.41 37.02
C SER A 40 -2.93 -5.31 36.27
N THR A 41 -4.22 -5.53 35.97
CA THR A 41 -5.40 -4.84 36.60
C THR A 41 -6.63 -4.87 35.66
N MET A 42 -7.46 -5.92 35.69
CA MET A 42 -8.92 -5.90 35.53
C MET A 42 -9.49 -7.33 35.74
N VAL A 43 -10.06 -7.60 36.92
CA VAL A 43 -10.51 -8.94 37.30
C VAL A 43 -11.74 -9.37 36.47
N GLY A 44 -11.62 -10.44 35.69
CA GLY A 44 -12.74 -11.16 35.05
C GLY A 44 -12.76 -11.19 33.51
N PHE A 45 -11.94 -10.39 32.83
CA PHE A 45 -11.82 -10.42 31.36
C PHE A 45 -10.53 -11.10 30.86
N ASP A 46 -9.57 -11.36 31.75
CA ASP A 46 -8.25 -11.89 31.40
C ASP A 46 -8.34 -13.27 30.71
N GLU A 47 -9.13 -14.20 31.23
CA GLU A 47 -9.30 -15.53 30.61
C GLU A 47 -9.92 -15.44 29.20
N ARG A 48 -10.93 -14.58 29.03
CA ARG A 48 -11.56 -14.35 27.71
C ARG A 48 -10.60 -13.69 26.74
N LEU A 49 -9.81 -12.75 27.22
CA LEU A 49 -8.77 -12.08 26.45
C LEU A 49 -7.75 -13.10 25.95
N GLU A 50 -7.30 -14.00 26.83
CA GLU A 50 -6.34 -15.06 26.50
C GLU A 50 -6.87 -16.02 25.43
N ILE A 51 -8.12 -16.49 25.57
CA ILE A 51 -8.76 -17.38 24.59
C ILE A 51 -8.78 -16.72 23.21
N VAL A 52 -9.20 -15.44 23.15
CA VAL A 52 -9.26 -14.70 21.88
C VAL A 52 -7.86 -14.50 21.28
N MET A 53 -6.85 -14.21 22.11
CA MET A 53 -5.47 -14.04 21.62
C MET A 53 -4.87 -15.34 21.11
N ASP A 54 -5.12 -16.47 21.77
CA ASP A 54 -4.67 -17.79 21.30
C ASP A 54 -5.29 -18.14 19.94
N GLU A 55 -6.60 -17.93 19.81
CA GLU A 55 -7.32 -18.22 18.56
C GLU A 55 -6.83 -17.38 17.38
N LEU A 56 -6.51 -16.09 17.64
CA LEU A 56 -5.97 -15.18 16.63
C LEU A 56 -4.51 -15.47 16.25
N THR A 57 -3.73 -16.06 17.15
CA THR A 57 -2.27 -16.27 16.95
C THR A 57 -1.85 -17.73 16.79
N GLY A 58 -2.83 -18.63 16.73
CA GLY A 58 -2.61 -20.06 16.53
C GLY A 58 -2.04 -20.42 15.16
N HIS A 59 -1.74 -21.70 14.96
CA HIS A 59 -0.96 -22.20 13.81
C HIS A 59 -1.73 -22.33 12.48
N LYS A 60 -2.93 -21.76 12.35
CA LYS A 60 -3.69 -21.83 11.10
C LYS A 60 -3.21 -20.73 10.14
N CYS A 61 -2.98 -21.10 8.89
CA CYS A 61 -2.49 -20.18 7.85
C CYS A 61 -3.62 -19.54 7.02
N ASP A 62 -4.86 -20.03 7.16
CA ASP A 62 -6.02 -19.51 6.44
C ASP A 62 -6.64 -18.30 7.15
N LEU A 63 -7.39 -17.49 6.41
CA LEU A 63 -8.16 -16.37 6.96
C LEU A 63 -9.19 -16.88 8.00
N GLN A 64 -9.13 -16.37 9.22
CA GLN A 64 -10.05 -16.72 10.31
C GLN A 64 -10.97 -15.55 10.66
N ILE A 65 -12.25 -15.85 10.91
CA ILE A 65 -13.26 -14.89 11.37
C ILE A 65 -13.68 -15.30 12.79
N LEU A 66 -13.45 -14.41 13.76
CA LEU A 66 -13.81 -14.63 15.16
C LEU A 66 -14.98 -13.73 15.61
N PRO A 67 -16.22 -14.23 15.61
CA PRO A 67 -17.38 -13.44 16.02
C PRO A 67 -17.47 -13.30 17.55
N ILE A 68 -17.59 -12.06 18.05
CA ILE A 68 -17.84 -11.77 19.48
C ILE A 68 -19.31 -11.37 19.66
N VAL A 69 -20.08 -12.18 20.39
CA VAL A 69 -21.53 -11.98 20.60
C VAL A 69 -21.83 -11.77 22.09
N GLY A 70 -22.86 -10.98 22.39
CA GLY A 70 -23.28 -10.68 23.76
C GLY A 70 -24.19 -9.46 23.83
N MET A 71 -24.89 -9.30 24.95
CA MET A 71 -25.83 -8.18 25.18
C MET A 71 -25.15 -6.80 25.10
N GLY A 72 -25.95 -5.74 24.95
CA GLY A 72 -25.46 -4.36 25.03
C GLY A 72 -24.79 -4.09 26.39
N GLY A 73 -23.73 -3.27 26.41
CA GLY A 73 -23.02 -2.90 27.64
C GLY A 73 -22.12 -3.98 28.26
N ILE A 74 -22.14 -5.23 27.79
CA ILE A 74 -21.38 -6.36 28.38
C ILE A 74 -19.85 -6.27 28.18
N GLY A 75 -19.34 -5.22 27.51
CA GLY A 75 -17.90 -5.03 27.31
C GLY A 75 -17.30 -5.70 26.06
N LYS A 76 -18.09 -6.13 25.07
CA LYS A 76 -17.54 -6.72 23.81
C LYS A 76 -16.51 -5.82 23.13
N THR A 77 -16.83 -4.53 22.99
CA THR A 77 -15.93 -3.55 22.37
C THR A 77 -14.68 -3.34 23.22
N ILE A 78 -14.81 -3.40 24.55
CA ILE A 78 -13.66 -3.31 25.47
C ILE A 78 -12.74 -4.52 25.30
N LEU A 79 -13.30 -5.74 25.25
CA LEU A 79 -12.54 -6.96 24.98
C LEU A 79 -11.80 -6.87 23.63
N ALA A 80 -12.51 -6.55 22.55
CA ALA A 80 -11.91 -6.40 21.23
C ALA A 80 -10.82 -5.31 21.21
N ARG A 81 -11.02 -4.21 21.92
CA ARG A 81 -10.04 -3.12 22.04
C ARG A 81 -8.79 -3.57 22.77
N ASN A 82 -8.95 -4.26 23.90
CA ASN A 82 -7.83 -4.79 24.68
C ASN A 82 -7.00 -5.80 23.89
N VAL A 83 -7.64 -6.65 23.07
CA VAL A 83 -6.93 -7.57 22.14
C VAL A 83 -6.19 -6.76 21.08
N PHE A 84 -6.88 -5.84 20.41
CA PHE A 84 -6.32 -5.07 19.31
C PHE A 84 -5.07 -4.29 19.74
N ASP A 85 -5.10 -3.66 20.91
CA ASP A 85 -4.00 -2.86 21.44
C ASP A 85 -2.95 -3.68 22.22
N ASN A 86 -3.16 -4.99 22.40
CA ASN A 86 -2.22 -5.84 23.12
C ASN A 86 -0.86 -5.87 22.41
N PRO A 87 0.27 -5.67 23.11
CA PRO A 87 1.59 -5.68 22.49
C PRO A 87 1.91 -6.97 21.72
N TYR A 88 1.47 -8.13 22.21
CA TYR A 88 1.66 -9.40 21.52
C TYR A 88 0.96 -9.41 20.15
N ILE A 89 -0.30 -8.96 20.08
CA ILE A 89 -1.08 -8.82 18.84
C ILE A 89 -0.45 -7.76 17.93
N VAL A 90 0.02 -6.65 18.49
CA VAL A 90 0.72 -5.58 17.76
C VAL A 90 1.98 -6.11 17.08
N HIS A 91 2.73 -6.98 17.75
CA HIS A 91 3.93 -7.61 17.18
C HIS A 91 3.62 -8.75 16.23
N HIS A 92 2.49 -9.45 16.42
CA HIS A 92 2.12 -10.59 15.59
C HIS A 92 1.59 -10.18 14.21
N PHE A 93 0.83 -9.09 14.12
CA PHE A 93 0.22 -8.63 12.87
C PHE A 93 0.91 -7.39 12.30
N ASP A 94 1.50 -7.51 11.11
CA ASP A 94 2.16 -6.40 10.39
C ASP A 94 1.25 -5.19 10.17
N LYS A 95 -0.05 -5.45 9.98
CA LYS A 95 -1.09 -4.46 9.72
C LYS A 95 -2.31 -4.79 10.56
N ARG A 96 -2.88 -3.76 11.17
CA ARG A 96 -4.09 -3.85 11.99
C ARG A 96 -4.98 -2.66 11.65
N VAL A 97 -6.27 -2.89 11.52
CA VAL A 97 -7.25 -1.87 11.15
C VAL A 97 -8.45 -1.97 12.09
N TRP A 98 -8.81 -0.86 12.74
CA TRP A 98 -10.01 -0.76 13.58
C TRP A 98 -11.08 0.06 12.84
N LEU A 99 -12.21 -0.56 12.53
CA LEU A 99 -13.32 0.10 11.82
C LEU A 99 -14.60 -0.02 12.63
N THR A 100 -15.27 1.12 12.81
CA THR A 100 -16.63 1.18 13.34
C THR A 100 -17.57 1.47 12.18
N ILE A 101 -18.39 0.49 11.81
CA ILE A 101 -19.42 0.64 10.77
C ILE A 101 -20.78 0.68 11.47
N SER A 102 -21.46 1.82 11.40
CA SER A 102 -22.82 1.99 11.92
C SER A 102 -23.75 2.51 10.84
N GLN A 103 -25.06 2.25 10.99
CA GLN A 103 -26.04 2.63 9.97
C GLN A 103 -26.14 4.15 9.74
N GLU A 104 -25.81 4.93 10.77
CA GLU A 104 -25.98 6.40 10.78
C GLU A 104 -24.71 7.14 10.34
N SER A 105 -23.56 6.48 10.28
CA SER A 105 -22.28 7.15 9.99
C SER A 105 -21.98 7.23 8.49
N ARG A 106 -21.59 8.42 8.03
CA ARG A 106 -21.03 8.63 6.68
C ARG A 106 -19.52 8.41 6.72
N TYR A 107 -19.01 7.56 5.82
CA TYR A 107 -17.58 7.25 5.76
C TYR A 107 -16.93 7.60 4.41
N LEU A 108 -15.63 7.88 4.46
CA LEU A 108 -14.73 7.89 3.31
C LEU A 108 -13.62 6.87 3.59
N ILE A 109 -13.46 5.90 2.71
CA ILE A 109 -12.39 4.89 2.80
C ILE A 109 -11.49 5.04 1.58
N VAL A 110 -10.18 5.04 1.79
CA VAL A 110 -9.19 5.06 0.71
C VAL A 110 -8.46 3.73 0.71
N MET A 111 -8.53 3.00 -0.40
CA MET A 111 -7.78 1.77 -0.62
C MET A 111 -6.69 2.04 -1.64
N ASP A 112 -5.45 1.99 -1.18
CA ASP A 112 -4.30 2.23 -2.04
C ASP A 112 -3.86 0.94 -2.73
N ASP A 113 -3.52 1.03 -4.02
CA ASP A 113 -2.80 0.02 -4.79
C ASP A 113 -3.53 -1.33 -4.92
N VAL A 114 -4.83 -1.28 -5.23
CA VAL A 114 -5.65 -2.48 -5.47
C VAL A 114 -5.29 -3.10 -6.82
N ARG A 115 -4.90 -4.38 -6.81
CA ARG A 115 -4.40 -5.08 -8.00
C ARG A 115 -5.28 -6.23 -8.50
N SER A 116 -6.35 -6.57 -7.80
CA SER A 116 -7.21 -7.70 -8.13
C SER A 116 -8.68 -7.30 -8.06
N ILE A 117 -9.44 -7.75 -9.06
CA ILE A 117 -10.90 -7.57 -9.13
C ILE A 117 -11.58 -8.39 -8.04
N ASP A 118 -11.11 -9.63 -7.82
CA ASP A 118 -11.69 -10.53 -6.81
C ASP A 118 -11.54 -9.94 -5.40
N VAL A 119 -10.36 -9.39 -5.09
CA VAL A 119 -10.10 -8.72 -3.81
C VAL A 119 -11.06 -7.54 -3.59
N TRP A 120 -11.31 -6.75 -4.63
CA TRP A 120 -12.29 -5.67 -4.55
C TRP A 120 -13.71 -6.20 -4.35
N ASP A 121 -14.08 -7.26 -5.06
CA ASP A 121 -15.41 -7.86 -5.03
C ASP A 121 -15.78 -8.48 -3.69
N ASP A 122 -14.78 -8.95 -2.94
CA ASP A 122 -14.92 -9.40 -1.57
C ASP A 122 -14.99 -8.21 -0.59
N LEU A 123 -14.06 -7.25 -0.70
CA LEU A 123 -13.99 -6.10 0.21
C LEU A 123 -15.23 -5.20 0.13
N LYS A 124 -15.76 -4.96 -1.08
CA LYS A 124 -16.93 -4.08 -1.26
C LYS A 124 -18.16 -4.56 -0.49
N ARG A 125 -18.25 -5.87 -0.20
CA ARG A 125 -19.36 -6.47 0.55
C ARG A 125 -19.33 -6.11 2.04
N LEU A 126 -18.19 -5.69 2.57
CA LEU A 126 -18.03 -5.29 3.96
C LEU A 126 -18.64 -3.91 4.25
N PHE A 127 -18.92 -3.10 3.21
CA PHE A 127 -19.32 -1.71 3.35
C PHE A 127 -20.80 -1.51 2.98
N PRO A 128 -21.70 -1.32 3.96
CA PRO A 128 -23.12 -1.19 3.71
C PRO A 128 -23.47 0.13 3.00
N ASN A 129 -24.21 0.05 1.90
CA ASN A 129 -24.70 1.24 1.20
C ASN A 129 -25.99 1.76 1.84
N ASN A 130 -25.86 2.61 2.87
CA ASN A 130 -27.00 3.22 3.56
C ASN A 130 -27.55 4.46 2.85
N LYS A 131 -27.17 4.71 1.59
CA LYS A 131 -27.56 5.89 0.78
C LYS A 131 -27.28 7.24 1.47
N ASN A 132 -26.33 7.26 2.41
CA ASN A 132 -25.98 8.44 3.22
C ASN A 132 -24.79 9.25 2.64
N GLY A 133 -24.39 8.94 1.40
CA GLY A 133 -23.28 9.59 0.72
C GLY A 133 -21.90 9.09 1.13
N SER A 134 -21.80 7.89 1.73
CA SER A 134 -20.51 7.23 1.97
C SER A 134 -19.77 6.93 0.67
N ARG A 135 -18.43 6.99 0.70
CA ARG A 135 -17.57 6.89 -0.48
C ARG A 135 -16.38 5.98 -0.24
N ILE A 136 -15.95 5.30 -1.29
CA ILE A 136 -14.68 4.56 -1.32
C ILE A 136 -13.87 5.13 -2.49
N MET A 137 -12.64 5.54 -2.22
CA MET A 137 -11.65 5.92 -3.21
C MET A 137 -10.65 4.78 -3.33
N VAL A 138 -10.27 4.43 -4.55
CA VAL A 138 -9.32 3.36 -4.82
C VAL A 138 -8.26 3.89 -5.77
N THR A 139 -7.00 3.56 -5.52
CA THR A 139 -5.92 3.77 -6.47
C THR A 139 -5.48 2.42 -7.05
N THR A 140 -5.13 2.40 -8.33
CA THR A 140 -4.60 1.21 -8.99
C THR A 140 -3.75 1.60 -10.18
N ARG A 141 -2.78 0.76 -10.54
CA ARG A 141 -2.00 0.87 -11.77
C ARG A 141 -2.63 0.13 -12.95
N LEU A 142 -3.71 -0.61 -12.70
CA LEU A 142 -4.30 -1.54 -13.64
C LEU A 142 -5.64 -1.01 -14.16
N SER A 143 -5.71 -0.69 -15.45
CA SER A 143 -6.90 -0.11 -16.08
C SER A 143 -8.11 -1.06 -16.04
N ASN A 144 -7.90 -2.36 -16.21
CA ASN A 144 -8.96 -3.37 -16.11
C ASN A 144 -9.57 -3.43 -14.70
N VAL A 145 -8.75 -3.32 -13.65
CA VAL A 145 -9.24 -3.21 -12.27
C VAL A 145 -10.02 -1.91 -12.13
N ALA A 146 -9.49 -0.76 -12.57
CA ALA A 146 -10.18 0.52 -12.45
C ALA A 146 -11.58 0.52 -13.09
N VAL A 147 -11.72 -0.12 -14.25
CA VAL A 147 -13.00 -0.27 -14.96
C VAL A 147 -13.98 -1.17 -14.20
N SER A 148 -13.51 -2.19 -13.48
CA SER A 148 -14.39 -3.08 -12.70
C SER A 148 -14.84 -2.48 -11.36
N LEU A 149 -14.17 -1.43 -10.85
CA LEU A 149 -14.44 -0.88 -9.51
C LEU A 149 -15.80 -0.18 -9.37
N GLY A 150 -16.41 0.27 -10.47
CA GLY A 150 -17.69 0.96 -10.38
C GLY A 150 -18.27 1.43 -11.70
N SER A 151 -19.39 2.13 -11.61
CA SER A 151 -20.17 2.57 -12.78
C SER A 151 -19.67 3.86 -13.45
N ARG A 152 -18.59 4.45 -12.95
CA ARG A 152 -18.03 5.71 -13.48
C ARG A 152 -16.71 5.45 -14.19
N SER A 153 -16.38 6.30 -15.17
CA SER A 153 -15.07 6.29 -15.79
C SER A 153 -13.98 6.59 -14.75
N PRO A 154 -12.88 5.83 -14.71
CA PRO A 154 -11.76 6.11 -13.83
C PRO A 154 -11.18 7.51 -14.05
N TYR A 155 -10.69 8.13 -12.99
CA TYR A 155 -9.87 9.33 -13.11
C TYR A 155 -8.44 8.91 -13.45
N MET A 156 -7.97 9.29 -14.63
CA MET A 156 -6.62 9.00 -15.09
C MET A 156 -5.67 10.08 -14.59
N MET A 157 -4.67 9.69 -13.79
CA MET A 157 -3.57 10.59 -13.42
C MET A 157 -2.69 10.85 -14.65
N GLU A 158 -2.56 12.11 -15.03
CA GLU A 158 -1.76 12.53 -16.18
C GLU A 158 -0.31 12.83 -15.77
N PHE A 159 0.61 12.73 -16.73
CA PHE A 159 1.97 13.23 -16.57
C PHE A 159 1.97 14.76 -16.58
N LEU A 160 2.93 15.36 -15.87
CA LEU A 160 3.11 16.80 -15.89
C LEU A 160 3.56 17.26 -17.28
N ASP A 161 3.00 18.38 -17.75
CA ASP A 161 3.52 19.06 -18.94
C ASP A 161 4.94 19.63 -18.69
N GLU A 162 5.60 20.09 -19.76
CA GLU A 162 6.98 20.60 -19.67
C GLU A 162 7.11 21.81 -18.74
N SER A 163 6.13 22.72 -18.72
CA SER A 163 6.14 23.93 -17.88
C SER A 163 5.98 23.58 -16.41
N THR A 164 4.99 22.75 -16.09
CA THR A 164 4.72 22.28 -14.73
C THR A 164 5.88 21.42 -14.21
N SER A 165 6.47 20.57 -15.07
CA SER A 165 7.67 19.80 -14.74
C SER A 165 8.86 20.69 -14.40
N TRP A 166 9.08 21.74 -15.20
CA TRP A 166 10.16 22.72 -14.96
C TRP A 166 9.94 23.51 -13.67
N ASN A 167 8.71 23.93 -13.39
CA ASN A 167 8.36 24.63 -12.16
C ASN A 167 8.60 23.75 -10.92
N LEU A 168 8.15 22.50 -10.94
CA LEU A 168 8.38 21.53 -9.86
C LEU A 168 9.88 21.28 -9.64
N PHE A 169 10.66 21.17 -10.72
CA PHE A 169 12.11 21.03 -10.62
C PHE A 169 12.77 22.24 -9.98
N CYS A 170 12.44 23.45 -10.43
CA CYS A 170 12.98 24.69 -9.85
C CYS A 170 12.63 24.83 -8.38
N GLU A 171 11.38 24.53 -8.01
CA GLU A 171 10.95 24.52 -6.62
C GLU A 171 11.79 23.54 -5.80
N LYS A 172 12.03 22.33 -6.33
CA LYS A 172 12.82 21.32 -5.64
C LYS A 172 14.29 21.69 -5.48
N VAL A 173 14.91 22.28 -6.50
CA VAL A 173 16.35 22.58 -6.54
C VAL A 173 16.68 23.91 -5.86
N PHE A 174 15.87 24.94 -6.09
CA PHE A 174 16.16 26.32 -5.71
C PHE A 174 15.22 26.90 -4.65
N SER A 175 14.20 26.14 -4.22
CA SER A 175 13.16 26.59 -3.28
C SER A 175 12.42 27.85 -3.74
N ARG A 176 12.30 28.05 -5.06
CA ARG A 176 11.59 29.16 -5.70
C ARG A 176 11.13 28.76 -7.09
N GLN A 177 10.23 29.56 -7.67
CA GLN A 177 9.92 29.45 -9.09
C GLN A 177 11.08 30.01 -9.92
N GLY A 178 11.55 29.21 -10.89
CA GLY A 178 12.61 29.57 -11.82
C GLY A 178 14.04 29.26 -11.35
N CYS A 179 14.97 29.28 -12.32
CA CYS A 179 16.39 29.05 -12.10
C CYS A 179 17.10 30.41 -11.91
N PRO A 180 17.83 30.63 -10.79
CA PRO A 180 18.59 31.86 -10.61
C PRO A 180 19.88 31.93 -11.44
N PHE A 181 20.30 30.82 -12.06
CA PHE A 181 21.54 30.67 -12.81
C PHE A 181 21.23 30.40 -14.30
N PRO A 182 21.29 31.41 -15.19
CA PRO A 182 20.93 31.25 -16.61
C PRO A 182 21.73 30.17 -17.34
N GLU A 183 22.98 29.93 -16.94
CA GLU A 183 23.86 28.90 -17.48
C GLU A 183 23.38 27.47 -17.17
N LEU A 184 22.70 27.26 -16.05
CA LEU A 184 22.17 25.95 -15.63
C LEU A 184 20.76 25.69 -16.19
N GLU A 185 20.03 26.73 -16.58
CA GLU A 185 18.63 26.61 -17.00
C GLU A 185 18.45 25.66 -18.18
N LYS A 186 19.33 25.74 -19.19
CA LYS A 186 19.25 24.86 -20.36
C LYS A 186 19.48 23.40 -20.00
N ILE A 187 20.44 23.11 -19.13
CA ILE A 187 20.75 21.76 -18.67
C ILE A 187 19.61 21.23 -17.77
N GLY A 188 19.07 22.07 -16.90
CA GLY A 188 17.90 21.74 -16.08
C GLY A 188 16.70 21.37 -16.91
N LYS A 189 16.34 22.19 -17.90
CA LYS A 189 15.22 21.91 -18.83
C LYS A 189 15.45 20.63 -19.63
N TYR A 190 16.70 20.34 -20.00
CA TYR A 190 17.06 19.07 -20.62
C TYR A 190 16.78 17.90 -19.67
N ILE A 191 17.29 17.94 -18.44
CA ILE A 191 17.07 16.91 -17.40
C ILE A 191 15.58 16.69 -17.11
N THR A 192 14.80 17.76 -16.93
CA THR A 192 13.35 17.64 -16.65
C THR A 192 12.60 17.01 -17.81
N LYS A 193 13.00 17.28 -19.05
CA LYS A 193 12.43 16.64 -20.23
C LYS A 193 12.67 15.11 -20.21
N TYR A 194 13.83 14.64 -19.75
CA TYR A 194 14.07 13.21 -19.57
C TYR A 194 13.21 12.55 -18.50
N CYS A 195 12.73 13.31 -17.53
CA CYS A 195 11.81 12.80 -16.53
C CYS A 195 10.41 12.51 -17.10
N ARG A 196 10.12 12.94 -18.35
CA ARG A 196 8.86 12.69 -19.09
C ARG A 196 7.61 12.99 -18.26
N GLY A 197 7.66 14.08 -17.48
CA GLY A 197 6.53 14.52 -16.67
C GLY A 197 6.23 13.67 -15.43
N LEU A 198 7.09 12.69 -15.07
CA LEU A 198 6.95 11.92 -13.82
C LEU A 198 7.36 12.79 -12.62
N PRO A 199 6.44 13.17 -11.71
CA PRO A 199 6.78 14.03 -10.58
C PRO A 199 7.87 13.44 -9.68
N LEU A 200 7.83 12.13 -9.44
CA LEU A 200 8.79 11.45 -8.58
C LEU A 200 10.21 11.47 -9.16
N ALA A 201 10.36 11.29 -10.47
CA ALA A 201 11.67 11.36 -11.14
C ALA A 201 12.24 12.78 -11.07
N ILE A 202 11.41 13.79 -11.32
CA ILE A 202 11.77 15.21 -11.25
C ILE A 202 12.26 15.56 -9.84
N VAL A 203 11.51 15.17 -8.81
CA VAL A 203 11.84 15.47 -7.41
C VAL A 203 13.10 14.73 -6.96
N ALA A 204 13.30 13.49 -7.39
CA ALA A 204 14.49 12.71 -7.07
C ALA A 204 15.75 13.34 -7.66
N ILE A 205 15.75 13.63 -8.97
CA ILE A 205 16.91 14.24 -9.64
C ILE A 205 17.13 15.67 -9.14
N GLY A 206 16.05 16.45 -8.96
CA GLY A 206 16.14 17.78 -8.37
C GLY A 206 16.73 17.75 -6.95
N GLY A 207 16.37 16.75 -6.15
CA GLY A 207 16.95 16.53 -4.82
C GLY A 207 18.44 16.18 -4.85
N LEU A 208 18.89 15.42 -5.85
CA LEU A 208 20.33 15.15 -6.05
C LEU A 208 21.09 16.44 -6.41
N LEU A 209 20.57 17.21 -7.36
CA LEU A 209 21.19 18.46 -7.82
C LEU A 209 21.20 19.55 -6.75
N ALA A 210 20.16 19.63 -5.91
CA ALA A 210 20.09 20.55 -4.77
C ALA A 210 21.23 20.34 -3.76
N ASN A 211 21.77 19.12 -3.69
CA ASN A 211 22.87 18.74 -2.79
C ASN A 211 24.24 18.68 -3.49
N SER A 212 24.32 19.10 -4.76
CA SER A 212 25.57 19.17 -5.54
C SER A 212 26.29 20.51 -5.32
N LYS A 213 27.45 20.72 -5.97
CA LYS A 213 28.17 22.01 -5.90
C LYS A 213 27.52 23.10 -6.75
N MET A 214 26.40 22.80 -7.41
CA MET A 214 25.65 23.74 -8.26
C MET A 214 26.50 24.34 -9.39
N THR A 215 27.39 23.52 -9.95
CA THR A 215 28.26 23.88 -11.07
C THR A 215 27.71 23.34 -12.39
N ARG A 216 28.17 23.90 -13.51
CA ARG A 216 27.78 23.45 -14.83
C ARG A 216 28.21 21.99 -15.07
N GLU A 217 29.44 21.66 -14.67
CA GLU A 217 30.05 20.34 -14.85
C GLU A 217 29.27 19.26 -14.08
N ASP A 218 28.84 19.54 -12.85
CA ASP A 218 28.03 18.59 -12.06
C ASP A 218 26.67 18.33 -12.73
N TRP A 219 26.05 19.37 -13.28
CA TRP A 219 24.75 19.26 -13.95
C TRP A 219 24.86 18.55 -15.31
N GLU A 220 25.91 18.81 -16.08
CA GLU A 220 26.22 18.08 -17.32
C GLU A 220 26.47 16.60 -17.02
N PHE A 221 27.22 16.28 -15.96
CA PHE A 221 27.42 14.90 -15.52
C PHE A 221 26.10 14.19 -15.18
N VAL A 222 25.21 14.83 -14.42
CA VAL A 222 23.88 14.25 -14.12
C VAL A 222 23.05 14.09 -15.39
N ALA A 223 23.08 15.08 -16.30
CA ALA A 223 22.35 15.00 -17.57
C ALA A 223 22.80 13.81 -18.44
N GLU A 224 24.11 13.56 -18.54
CA GLU A 224 24.67 12.42 -19.27
C GLU A 224 24.21 11.10 -18.66
N ASN A 225 24.27 10.97 -17.33
CA ASN A 225 23.85 9.75 -16.63
C ASN A 225 22.34 9.50 -16.79
N VAL A 226 21.49 10.52 -16.66
CA VAL A 226 20.04 10.39 -16.85
C VAL A 226 19.70 9.96 -18.29
N SER A 227 20.47 10.42 -19.28
CA SER A 227 20.29 10.01 -20.67
C SER A 227 20.66 8.55 -20.93
N SER A 228 21.64 8.01 -20.19
CA SER A 228 22.14 6.64 -20.38
C SER A 228 21.17 5.55 -19.90
N TYR A 229 20.33 5.82 -18.90
CA TYR A 229 19.33 4.87 -18.40
C TYR A 229 18.02 4.88 -19.20
N ALA A 230 17.87 5.80 -20.15
CA ALA A 230 16.67 5.96 -20.97
C ALA A 230 16.77 5.28 -22.35
N ASN A 231 17.93 4.69 -22.68
CA ASN A 231 18.23 3.98 -23.92
C ASN A 231 18.39 2.48 -23.72
#